data_AF-A0A810NJX2-F1
#
_entry.id   AF-A0A810NJX2-F1
#
_cell.length_a   1.000
_cell.length_b   1.000
_cell.length_c   1.000
_cell.angle_alpha   90.00
_cell.angle_beta   90.00
_cell.angle_gamma   90.00
#
_symmetry.space_group_name_H-M   'P 1'
#
loop_
_entity.id
_entity.type
_entity.pdbx_description
1 polymer ?
#
loop_
_entity_poly.entity_id
_entity_poly.type
_entity_poly.pdbx_seq_one_letter_code
_entity_poly.pdbx_strand_id
1 'polypeptide(L)'
;MGTLGNGLPDLPPEWGEVVIPDDPAELAEEAERVRAELRREAKAVRRAARRAKWRRRLRLPERVDDPDQPSLVLPLVVLGIAVVITLLSLLLIAWPSLTRTTPTPPQPGPPVQPAVSAPAATSPSAPAPTNSPAAPTGTRPSPG
;
A
#
# COMPACT_ATOMS: atom_id res chain seq x y z
N MET A 1 -52.73 20.77 -32.16
CA MET A 1 -51.85 20.17 -31.14
C MET A 1 -52.69 20.13 -29.87
N GLY A 2 -53.43 19.06 -29.69
CA GLY A 2 -54.51 19.00 -28.70
C GLY A 2 -53.91 18.89 -27.30
N THR A 3 -53.97 19.96 -26.52
CA THR A 3 -53.91 19.85 -25.06
C THR A 3 -55.30 19.45 -24.61
N LEU A 4 -55.44 18.28 -24.00
CA LEU A 4 -56.66 17.95 -23.24
C LEU A 4 -56.84 19.07 -22.19
N GLY A 5 -58.08 19.47 -21.89
CA GLY A 5 -58.44 20.70 -21.16
C GLY A 5 -57.83 20.91 -19.75
N ASN A 6 -56.89 20.07 -19.33
CA ASN A 6 -56.07 20.17 -18.12
C ASN A 6 -54.65 20.75 -18.37
N GLY A 7 -54.30 21.12 -19.60
CA GLY A 7 -52.99 21.69 -19.94
C GLY A 7 -51.85 20.66 -19.99
N LEU A 8 -52.17 19.37 -19.84
CA LEU A 8 -51.21 18.29 -20.03
C LEU A 8 -51.12 17.95 -21.52
N PRO A 9 -49.91 17.83 -22.10
CA PRO A 9 -49.76 17.39 -23.48
C PRO A 9 -50.41 16.01 -23.64
N ASP A 10 -51.17 15.85 -24.73
CA ASP A 10 -51.74 14.55 -25.09
C ASP A 10 -50.62 13.51 -25.14
N LEU A 11 -50.81 12.42 -24.40
CA LEU A 11 -49.84 11.36 -24.31
C LEU A 11 -49.80 10.65 -25.67
N PRO A 12 -48.61 10.30 -26.18
CA PRO A 12 -48.52 9.57 -27.43
C PRO A 12 -49.34 8.28 -27.35
N PRO A 13 -50.16 7.98 -28.36
CA PRO A 13 -51.05 6.82 -28.32
C PRO A 13 -50.30 5.49 -28.15
N GLU A 14 -49.01 5.44 -28.51
CA GLU A 14 -48.14 4.29 -28.30
C GLU A 14 -47.78 4.00 -26.82
N TRP A 15 -47.97 4.95 -25.91
CA TRP A 15 -47.64 4.76 -24.48
C TRP A 15 -48.72 3.99 -23.71
N GLY A 16 -49.89 3.79 -24.30
CA GLY A 16 -50.99 3.07 -23.67
C GLY A 16 -51.59 3.83 -22.48
N GLU A 17 -52.39 3.11 -21.69
CA GLU A 17 -53.05 3.66 -20.51
C GLU A 17 -52.05 3.92 -19.38
N VAL A 18 -51.88 5.19 -19.01
CA VAL A 18 -51.03 5.58 -17.88
C VAL A 18 -51.85 5.52 -16.59
N VAL A 19 -51.74 4.40 -15.87
CA VAL A 19 -52.36 4.22 -14.55
C VAL A 19 -51.43 4.79 -13.49
N ILE A 20 -51.88 5.84 -12.79
CA ILE A 20 -51.18 6.36 -11.62
C ILE A 20 -51.72 5.59 -10.40
N PRO A 21 -50.92 4.78 -9.71
CA PRO A 21 -51.36 4.07 -8.52
C PRO A 21 -51.74 5.04 -7.40
N ASP A 22 -52.73 4.66 -6.59
CA ASP A 22 -53.25 5.49 -5.50
C ASP A 22 -52.23 5.68 -4.35
N ASP A 23 -51.23 4.78 -4.24
CA ASP A 23 -50.10 4.92 -3.32
C ASP A 23 -48.77 5.06 -4.10
N PRO A 24 -48.06 6.20 -4.01
CA PRO A 24 -46.77 6.39 -4.67
C PRO A 24 -45.64 5.55 -4.07
N ALA A 25 -45.81 5.00 -2.85
CA ALA A 25 -44.81 4.16 -2.22
C ALA A 25 -44.62 2.82 -2.96
N GLU A 26 -45.66 2.34 -3.64
CA GLU A 26 -45.57 1.14 -4.48
C GLU A 26 -44.51 1.31 -5.57
N LEU A 27 -44.42 2.48 -6.21
CA LEU A 27 -43.43 2.78 -7.26
C LEU A 27 -42.00 3.00 -6.74
N ALA A 28 -41.80 3.14 -5.43
CA ALA A 28 -40.49 3.46 -4.88
C ALA A 28 -39.49 2.31 -5.10
N GLU A 29 -39.94 1.07 -4.97
CA GLU A 29 -39.10 -0.11 -5.16
C GLU A 29 -38.68 -0.29 -6.62
N GLU A 30 -39.59 -0.13 -7.60
CA GLU A 30 -39.21 -0.17 -9.02
C GLU A 30 -38.31 1.00 -9.38
N ALA A 31 -38.60 2.20 -8.87
CA ALA A 31 -37.77 3.38 -9.13
C ALA A 31 -36.34 3.19 -8.60
N GLU A 32 -36.17 2.59 -7.42
CA GLU A 32 -34.85 2.24 -6.88
C GLU A 32 -34.12 1.24 -7.78
N ARG A 33 -34.82 0.23 -8.28
CA ARG A 33 -34.26 -0.76 -9.21
C ARG A 33 -33.78 -0.11 -10.50
N VAL A 34 -34.60 0.73 -11.13
CA VAL A 34 -34.24 1.47 -12.35
C VAL A 34 -33.06 2.41 -12.10
N ARG A 35 -33.06 3.14 -10.98
CA ARG A 35 -31.91 3.99 -10.61
C ARG A 35 -30.64 3.19 -10.42
N ALA A 36 -30.72 1.99 -9.81
CA ALA A 36 -29.57 1.12 -9.61
C ALA A 36 -29.00 0.62 -10.95
N GLU A 37 -29.88 0.24 -11.89
CA GLU A 37 -29.51 -0.20 -13.23
C GLU A 37 -28.85 0.91 -14.04
N LEU A 38 -29.50 2.08 -14.15
CA LEU A 38 -28.93 3.24 -14.84
C LEU A 38 -27.60 3.70 -14.23
N ARG A 39 -27.44 3.62 -12.89
CA ARG A 39 -26.15 3.90 -12.23
C ARG A 39 -25.07 2.91 -12.63
N ARG A 40 -25.39 1.63 -12.85
CA ARG A 40 -24.44 0.62 -13.31
C ARG A 40 -23.99 0.90 -14.74
N GLU A 41 -24.94 1.19 -15.64
CA GLU A 41 -24.66 1.56 -17.03
C GLU A 41 -23.83 2.84 -17.12
N ALA A 42 -24.24 3.89 -16.41
CA ALA A 42 -23.50 5.16 -16.38
C ALA A 42 -22.06 4.97 -15.87
N LYS A 43 -21.86 4.09 -14.88
CA LYS A 43 -20.51 3.73 -14.43
C LYS A 43 -19.72 3.00 -15.52
N ALA A 44 -20.33 2.08 -16.27
CA ALA A 44 -19.69 1.38 -17.37
C ALA A 44 -19.27 2.35 -18.50
N VAL A 45 -20.18 3.24 -18.91
CA VAL A 45 -19.92 4.28 -19.91
C VAL A 45 -18.77 5.20 -19.47
N ARG A 46 -18.78 5.67 -18.21
CA ARG A 46 -17.69 6.49 -17.65
C ARG A 46 -16.34 5.76 -17.66
N ARG A 47 -16.32 4.47 -17.33
CA ARG A 47 -15.10 3.65 -17.36
C ARG A 47 -14.60 3.48 -18.80
N ALA A 48 -15.48 3.21 -19.75
CA ALA A 48 -15.14 3.10 -21.17
C ALA A 48 -14.57 4.42 -21.72
N ALA A 49 -15.21 5.56 -21.42
CA ALA A 49 -14.74 6.88 -21.82
C ALA A 49 -13.35 7.21 -21.21
N ARG A 50 -13.12 6.89 -19.93
CA ARG A 50 -11.81 7.04 -19.29
C ARG A 50 -10.74 6.19 -19.98
N ARG A 51 -11.05 4.93 -20.29
CA ARG A 51 -10.14 4.03 -21.01
C ARG A 51 -9.83 4.55 -22.42
N ALA A 52 -10.82 5.00 -23.16
CA ALA A 52 -10.62 5.60 -24.48
C ALA A 52 -9.73 6.85 -24.42
N LYS A 53 -9.94 7.72 -23.42
CA LYS A 53 -9.11 8.91 -23.21
C LYS A 53 -7.66 8.55 -22.85
N TRP A 54 -7.47 7.58 -21.97
CA TRP A 54 -6.13 7.06 -21.62
C TRP A 54 -5.44 6.44 -22.84
N ARG A 55 -6.16 5.68 -23.67
CA ARG A 55 -5.65 5.12 -24.92
C ARG A 55 -5.20 6.19 -25.90
N ARG A 56 -6.02 7.23 -26.13
CA ARG A 56 -5.65 8.38 -26.97
C ARG A 56 -4.42 9.10 -26.43
N ARG A 57 -4.33 9.28 -25.11
CA ARG A 57 -3.19 9.94 -24.46
C ARG A 57 -1.90 9.14 -24.59
N LEU A 58 -1.99 7.81 -24.55
CA LEU A 58 -0.87 6.89 -24.72
C LEU A 58 -0.60 6.53 -26.19
N ARG A 59 -1.33 7.10 -27.15
CA ARG A 59 -1.28 6.74 -28.58
C ARG A 59 -1.31 5.21 -28.81
N LEU A 60 -2.09 4.50 -28.00
CA LEU A 60 -2.30 3.07 -28.22
C LEU A 60 -3.12 2.90 -29.52
N PRO A 61 -2.68 2.06 -30.47
CA PRO A 61 -3.40 1.87 -31.73
C PRO A 61 -4.81 1.31 -31.47
N GLU A 62 -5.77 1.86 -32.22
CA GLU A 62 -7.22 1.64 -32.08
C GLU A 62 -7.68 0.33 -32.76
N ARG A 63 -6.80 -0.34 -33.51
CA ARG A 63 -7.04 -1.62 -34.20
C ARG A 63 -6.45 -2.79 -33.42
N VAL A 64 -7.27 -3.40 -32.57
CA VAL A 64 -6.97 -4.67 -31.87
C VAL A 64 -7.80 -5.83 -32.44
N ASP A 65 -8.73 -5.56 -33.36
CA ASP A 65 -9.71 -6.52 -33.91
C ASP A 65 -9.47 -6.90 -35.39
N ASP A 66 -8.25 -6.72 -35.92
CA ASP A 66 -7.87 -7.32 -37.21
C ASP A 66 -7.30 -8.73 -36.94
N PRO A 67 -8.00 -9.82 -37.37
CA PRO A 67 -7.56 -11.20 -37.10
C PRO A 67 -6.26 -11.58 -37.84
N ASP A 68 -5.85 -10.78 -38.83
CA ASP A 68 -4.66 -11.01 -39.66
C ASP A 68 -3.43 -10.18 -39.24
N GLN A 69 -3.56 -9.31 -38.21
CA GLN A 69 -2.41 -8.57 -37.68
C GLN A 69 -1.88 -9.23 -36.39
N PRO A 70 -0.55 -9.35 -36.22
CA PRO A 70 0.04 -10.01 -35.07
C PRO A 70 -0.48 -9.37 -33.78
N SER A 71 -1.34 -10.13 -33.09
CA SER A 71 -2.15 -9.67 -31.97
C SER A 71 -1.30 -8.89 -30.96
N LEU A 72 -1.58 -7.59 -30.82
CA LEU A 72 -0.97 -6.74 -29.78
C LEU A 72 -1.25 -7.25 -28.36
N VAL A 73 -2.22 -8.15 -28.22
CA VAL A 73 -2.49 -8.92 -27.00
C VAL A 73 -1.25 -9.70 -26.59
N LEU A 74 -0.55 -10.35 -27.51
CA LEU A 74 0.65 -11.15 -27.21
C LEU A 74 1.79 -10.31 -26.60
N PRO A 75 2.29 -9.22 -27.21
CA PRO A 75 3.32 -8.39 -26.61
C PRO A 75 2.85 -7.70 -25.32
N LEU A 76 1.56 -7.35 -25.21
CA LEU A 76 1.03 -6.76 -23.97
C LEU A 76 0.97 -7.78 -22.82
N VAL A 77 0.61 -9.03 -23.11
CA VAL A 77 0.66 -10.14 -22.15
C VAL A 77 2.09 -10.43 -21.74
N VAL A 78 3.02 -10.52 -22.70
CA VAL A 78 4.46 -10.73 -22.41
C VAL A 78 5.01 -9.58 -21.56
N LEU A 79 4.72 -8.32 -21.90
CA LEU A 79 5.11 -7.16 -21.13
C LEU A 79 4.50 -7.18 -19.72
N GLY A 80 3.22 -7.54 -19.62
CA GLY A 80 2.53 -7.69 -18.33
C GLY A 80 3.20 -8.74 -17.45
N ILE A 81 3.47 -9.93 -18.00
CA ILE A 81 4.17 -11.01 -17.30
C ILE A 81 5.57 -10.55 -16.88
N ALA A 82 6.34 -9.93 -17.77
CA ALA A 82 7.67 -9.42 -17.47
C ALA A 82 7.64 -8.39 -16.34
N VAL A 83 6.68 -7.46 -16.34
CA VAL A 83 6.49 -6.48 -15.26
C VAL A 83 6.11 -7.16 -13.95
N VAL A 84 5.19 -8.14 -13.97
CA VAL A 84 4.81 -8.90 -12.77
C VAL A 84 6.00 -9.63 -12.18
N ILE A 85 6.78 -10.34 -13.01
CA ILE A 85 8.01 -11.04 -12.57
C ILE A 85 9.00 -10.02 -11.99
N THR A 86 9.18 -8.89 -12.65
CA THR A 86 10.11 -7.82 -12.22
C THR A 86 9.67 -7.24 -10.87
N LEU A 87 8.38 -6.96 -10.70
CA LEU A 87 7.81 -6.48 -9.44
C LEU A 87 7.91 -7.54 -8.35
N LEU A 88 7.72 -8.82 -8.66
CA LEU A 88 7.90 -9.92 -7.71
C LEU A 88 9.35 -9.95 -7.23
N SER A 89 10.33 -9.94 -8.14
CA SER A 89 11.75 -9.90 -7.81
C SER A 89 12.11 -8.68 -6.96
N LEU A 90 11.62 -7.50 -7.35
CA LEU A 90 11.77 -6.26 -6.58
C LEU A 90 11.12 -6.39 -5.20
N LEU A 91 9.97 -7.03 -5.07
CA LEU A 91 9.29 -7.23 -3.81
C LEU A 91 10.07 -8.19 -2.91
N LEU A 92 10.59 -9.29 -3.45
CA LEU A 92 11.47 -10.22 -2.74
C LEU A 92 12.72 -9.52 -2.19
N ILE A 93 13.31 -8.61 -2.98
CA ILE A 93 14.49 -7.80 -2.59
C ILE A 93 14.15 -6.59 -1.72
N ALA A 94 12.94 -6.07 -1.79
CA ALA A 94 12.47 -4.98 -0.93
C ALA A 94 12.02 -5.51 0.45
N TRP A 95 11.71 -6.81 0.56
CA TRP A 95 11.30 -7.48 1.80
C TRP A 95 12.34 -8.43 2.48
N PRO A 96 13.68 -8.33 2.33
CA PRO A 96 14.62 -9.09 3.16
C PRO A 96 14.60 -8.58 4.62
N SER A 97 13.99 -7.43 4.86
CA SER A 97 13.84 -6.79 6.16
C SER A 97 12.92 -7.55 7.12
N LEU A 98 12.00 -8.37 6.62
CA LEU A 98 11.12 -9.17 7.49
C LEU A 98 11.69 -10.54 7.86
N THR A 99 12.69 -11.05 7.13
CA THR A 99 13.31 -12.35 7.41
C THR A 99 14.67 -12.23 8.10
N ARG A 100 15.20 -11.01 8.31
CA ARG A 100 16.32 -10.77 9.23
C ARG A 100 15.86 -10.88 10.69
N THR A 101 15.50 -12.08 11.13
CA THR A 101 15.70 -12.49 12.51
C THR A 101 16.96 -13.35 12.55
N THR A 102 18.10 -12.71 12.78
CA THR A 102 19.32 -13.40 13.17
C THR A 102 20.00 -12.58 14.25
N PRO A 103 20.10 -13.15 15.46
CA PRO A 103 21.37 -13.13 16.16
C PRO A 103 21.81 -14.57 16.43
N THR A 104 22.80 -15.03 15.67
CA THR A 104 23.58 -16.26 15.90
C THR A 104 25.00 -15.81 16.29
N PRO A 105 25.69 -16.47 17.24
CA PRO A 105 25.85 -16.11 18.66
C PRO A 105 27.25 -15.51 18.99
N PRO A 106 27.50 -14.98 20.21
CA PRO A 106 28.85 -14.96 20.75
C PRO A 106 29.21 -16.37 21.23
N GLN A 107 30.19 -16.98 20.58
CA GLN A 107 30.85 -18.23 20.97
C GLN A 107 31.63 -18.01 22.28
N PRO A 108 31.30 -18.70 23.40
CA PRO A 108 32.16 -18.72 24.57
C PRO A 108 33.44 -19.50 24.22
N GLY A 109 34.59 -18.86 24.40
CA GLY A 109 35.90 -19.51 24.27
C GLY A 109 36.09 -20.65 25.29
N PRO A 110 37.22 -21.37 25.20
CA PRO A 110 37.53 -22.50 26.08
C PRO A 110 37.48 -22.08 27.56
N PRO A 111 37.13 -23.00 28.48
CA PRO A 111 36.95 -22.68 29.90
C PRO A 111 38.25 -22.14 30.48
N VAL A 112 38.25 -20.87 30.89
CA VAL A 112 39.28 -20.35 31.78
C VAL A 112 39.02 -21.02 33.13
N GLN A 113 39.87 -21.98 33.48
CA GLN A 113 39.86 -22.61 34.79
C GLN A 113 40.09 -21.51 35.84
N PRO A 114 39.18 -21.30 36.80
CA PRO A 114 39.49 -20.46 37.94
C PRO A 114 40.60 -21.15 38.73
N ALA A 115 41.77 -20.53 38.79
CA ALA A 115 42.72 -20.81 39.86
C ALA A 115 41.99 -20.51 41.17
N VAL A 116 41.45 -21.55 41.79
CA VAL A 116 40.93 -21.47 43.16
C VAL A 116 42.13 -21.12 44.03
N SER A 117 42.25 -19.84 44.34
CA SER A 117 43.09 -19.34 45.40
C SER A 117 42.70 -20.07 46.68
N ALA A 118 43.70 -20.73 47.26
CA ALA A 118 43.66 -21.27 48.60
C ALA A 118 43.05 -20.24 49.58
N PRO A 119 42.23 -20.67 50.55
CA PRO A 119 41.66 -19.75 51.51
C PRO A 119 42.77 -19.12 52.34
N ALA A 120 42.72 -17.79 52.41
CA ALA A 120 43.53 -16.97 53.28
C ALA A 120 43.41 -17.45 54.73
N ALA A 121 44.46 -18.09 55.23
CA ALA A 121 44.74 -18.19 56.65
C ALA A 121 45.77 -17.10 57.00
N THR A 122 45.27 -16.05 57.64
CA THR A 122 45.88 -15.35 58.78
C THR A 122 47.29 -14.73 58.62
N SER A 123 47.32 -13.41 58.78
CA SER A 123 48.41 -12.45 59.12
C SER A 123 49.55 -12.96 60.02
N PRO A 124 50.62 -12.18 60.33
CA PRO A 124 51.01 -10.79 59.92
C PRO A 124 52.50 -10.64 59.51
N SER A 125 52.93 -9.44 59.07
CA SER A 125 54.16 -8.73 59.54
C SER A 125 54.76 -7.79 58.48
N ALA A 126 54.57 -6.47 58.70
CA ALA A 126 55.50 -5.33 58.60
C ALA A 126 56.44 -5.11 57.36
N PRO A 127 57.00 -3.89 57.18
CA PRO A 127 56.44 -2.53 57.24
C PRO A 127 56.70 -1.73 55.93
N ALA A 128 56.19 -0.50 55.88
CA ALA A 128 56.31 0.51 54.81
C ALA A 128 57.76 0.78 54.31
N PRO A 129 57.92 1.41 53.13
CA PRO A 129 58.11 2.87 53.15
C PRO A 129 57.37 3.65 52.03
N THR A 130 56.82 4.77 52.49
CA THR A 130 56.76 6.11 51.87
C THR A 130 57.06 6.26 50.38
N ASN A 131 56.10 6.82 49.63
CA ASN A 131 56.36 7.89 48.66
C ASN A 131 55.07 8.72 48.44
N SER A 132 55.00 9.85 49.15
CA SER A 132 54.28 11.07 48.74
C SER A 132 55.15 11.89 47.78
N PRO A 133 54.68 12.97 47.11
CA PRO A 133 53.30 13.44 46.94
C PRO A 133 52.91 13.70 45.46
N ALA A 134 51.61 13.80 45.25
CA ALA A 134 50.98 14.37 44.06
C ALA A 134 51.17 15.90 44.01
N ALA A 135 51.41 16.43 42.82
CA ALA A 135 51.31 17.85 42.49
C ALA A 135 50.36 18.04 41.30
N PRO A 136 49.21 18.72 41.46
CA PRO A 136 48.47 19.29 40.35
C PRO A 136 48.68 20.81 40.29
N THR A 137 49.44 21.29 39.32
CA THR A 137 49.51 22.71 38.95
C THR A 137 48.43 23.01 37.90
N GLY A 138 47.28 23.49 38.36
CA GLY A 138 46.17 23.94 37.53
C GLY A 138 45.77 25.38 37.83
N THR A 139 46.49 26.31 37.21
CA THR A 139 46.03 27.56 36.58
C THR A 139 44.93 28.41 37.26
N ARG A 140 45.35 29.51 37.89
CA ARG A 140 44.58 30.77 38.03
C ARG A 140 45.57 31.94 37.99
N PRO A 141 45.43 32.88 37.06
CA PRO A 141 45.07 34.28 37.41
C PRO A 141 44.18 34.90 36.29
N SER A 142 43.52 36.05 36.37
CA SER A 142 43.40 37.17 37.33
C SER A 142 42.14 37.96 36.92
N PRO A 143 41.52 38.76 37.79
CA PRO A 143 40.50 39.73 37.41
C PRO A 143 41.12 41.08 37.01
N GLY A 144 40.48 41.75 36.06
CA GLY A 144 40.75 43.12 35.62
C GLY A 144 39.62 43.58 34.71
#